data_AF-A0A5C8DE99-F1
#
_entry.id   AF-A0A5C8DE99-F1
#
_cell.length_a   1.000
_cell.length_b   1.000
_cell.length_c   1.000
_cell.angle_alpha   90.00
_cell.angle_beta   90.00
_cell.angle_gamma   90.00
#
_symmetry.space_group_name_H-M   'P 1'
#
loop_
_entity.id
_entity.type
_entity.pdbx_description
1 polymer ?
#
loop_
_entity_poly.entity_id
_entity_poly.type
_entity_poly.pdbx_seq_one_letter_code
_entity_poly.pdbx_strand_id
1 'polypeptide(L)'
;MDQKQFYVRLNDRLARYGASKLDPARVIAITASPDYLASYDGQVAALVACNLLGRLSPSVQIAFSDVAIHPRLPWAGRPLVRQALDGMRAADPFGSYDTRPAAAGDFRFHLGPDGHDTLVHGAGWNAYIGRGVSPLPSAPDVGVGAALAVVLGAAHLFRTRFGAMTASFTCNAWDWTDAPSLIGFSPLGASLGHVMTAGLGSVGSAANYFLTLATRDYRASLVDHDHVGVHNITRSPIFTNADAEVDLAKVDAVAAFLRGAGVEDVAVDAKALHGSALWNNREAGSIDVLISAANEFNVRYHIEMGFPPIQLYATTGRNWQTTLMRHTPGAKACSLCMFPPDDQFAPTACAADKPIAKTASVAEVRTDAALPFLSFGAGLMTAAEILKLSVPGYPFSAERVMLGLRDQPLLAGSPIAHRNGCLCEGRRAEVHKAAIAGSRYAG
;
A
#
# COMPACT_ATOMS: atom_id res chain seq x y z
N MET A 1 -2.56 24.33 -14.86
CA MET A 1 -1.68 24.63 -13.70
C MET A 1 -0.24 24.63 -14.20
N ASP A 2 0.62 25.56 -13.77
CA ASP A 2 2.03 25.53 -14.19
C ASP A 2 2.86 24.51 -13.37
N GLN A 3 4.08 24.21 -13.84
CA GLN A 3 4.98 23.23 -13.23
C GLN A 3 5.31 23.57 -11.76
N LYS A 4 5.51 24.85 -11.44
CA LYS A 4 5.88 25.28 -10.09
C LYS A 4 4.71 25.08 -9.12
N GLN A 5 3.51 25.47 -9.53
CA GLN A 5 2.27 25.28 -8.78
C GLN A 5 1.97 23.79 -8.56
N PHE A 6 2.16 22.96 -9.59
CA PHE A 6 2.01 21.51 -9.48
C PHE A 6 2.91 20.95 -8.39
N TYR A 7 4.22 21.20 -8.44
CA TYR A 7 5.14 20.65 -7.44
C TYR A 7 4.94 21.18 -6.02
N VAL A 8 4.45 22.41 -5.85
CA VAL A 8 4.08 22.93 -4.52
C VAL A 8 2.91 22.12 -3.93
N ARG A 9 1.87 21.85 -4.73
CA ARG A 9 0.70 21.08 -4.28
C ARG A 9 1.03 19.60 -4.10
N LEU A 10 1.78 19.03 -5.05
CA LEU A 10 2.21 17.63 -5.07
C LEU A 10 3.01 17.29 -3.81
N ASN A 11 3.96 18.15 -3.44
CA ASN A 11 4.87 17.93 -2.32
C ASN A 11 4.39 18.52 -0.97
N ASP A 12 3.20 19.13 -0.89
CA ASP A 12 2.70 19.75 0.35
C ASP A 12 2.74 18.77 1.54
N ARG A 13 2.28 17.54 1.35
CA ARG A 13 2.27 16.51 2.40
C ARG A 13 3.66 15.99 2.76
N LEU A 14 4.60 16.01 1.80
CA LEU A 14 6.00 15.69 2.05
C LEU A 14 6.65 16.78 2.92
N ALA A 15 6.44 18.05 2.57
CA ALA A 15 7.00 19.20 3.28
C ALA A 15 6.52 19.26 4.73
N ARG A 16 5.26 18.88 4.98
CA ARG A 16 4.68 18.74 6.32
C ARG A 16 5.37 17.68 7.19
N TYR A 17 6.04 16.68 6.59
CA TYR A 17 6.88 15.71 7.30
C TYR A 17 8.23 16.28 7.75
N GLY A 18 8.53 17.55 7.45
CA GLY A 18 9.88 18.11 7.55
C GLY A 18 10.86 17.47 6.56
N ALA A 19 10.35 16.69 5.60
CA ALA A 19 11.15 15.99 4.62
C ALA A 19 11.32 16.85 3.37
N SER A 20 12.54 16.94 2.85
CA SER A 20 12.79 17.55 1.55
C SER A 20 12.56 16.54 0.42
N LYS A 21 12.17 17.03 -0.75
CA LYS A 21 12.15 16.25 -1.99
C LYS A 21 13.56 15.77 -2.35
N LEU A 22 13.64 14.70 -3.15
CA LEU A 22 14.91 14.32 -3.77
C LEU A 22 15.38 15.43 -4.72
N ASP A 23 16.70 15.53 -4.88
CA ASP A 23 17.30 16.50 -5.79
C ASP A 23 16.89 16.17 -7.24
N PRO A 24 16.12 17.04 -7.92
CA PRO A 24 15.67 16.78 -9.29
C PRO A 24 16.82 16.76 -10.31
N ALA A 25 17.99 17.33 -9.97
CA ALA A 25 19.17 17.26 -10.83
C ALA A 25 19.83 15.87 -10.83
N ARG A 26 19.51 15.03 -9.84
CA ARG A 26 20.06 13.68 -9.73
C ARG A 26 19.12 12.66 -10.35
N VAL A 27 19.62 11.98 -11.36
CA VAL A 27 18.87 10.96 -12.08
C VAL A 27 18.88 9.63 -11.32
N ILE A 28 17.71 9.00 -11.22
CA ILE A 28 17.58 7.61 -10.80
C ILE A 28 17.50 6.73 -12.05
N ALA A 29 18.50 5.88 -12.29
CA ALA A 29 18.44 4.88 -13.34
C ALA A 29 17.97 3.54 -12.75
N ILE A 30 16.78 3.09 -13.17
CA ILE A 30 16.24 1.79 -12.79
C ILE A 30 16.83 0.75 -13.74
N THR A 31 17.69 -0.13 -13.24
CA THR A 31 18.28 -1.24 -14.00
C THR A 31 17.69 -2.55 -13.49
N ALA A 32 17.76 -3.62 -14.29
CA ALA A 32 17.30 -4.93 -13.87
C ALA A 32 18.14 -6.05 -14.49
N SER A 33 18.36 -7.14 -13.75
CA SER A 33 18.94 -8.36 -14.33
C SER A 33 17.98 -8.94 -15.36
N PRO A 34 18.42 -9.32 -16.58
CA PRO A 34 17.53 -9.82 -17.64
C PRO A 34 16.67 -11.01 -17.20
N ASP A 35 17.27 -11.99 -16.52
CA ASP A 35 16.56 -13.19 -16.05
C ASP A 35 15.50 -12.86 -14.98
N TYR A 36 15.81 -11.90 -14.11
CA TYR A 36 14.85 -11.43 -13.12
C TYR A 36 13.69 -10.69 -13.81
N LEU A 37 13.99 -9.83 -14.78
CA LEU A 37 12.97 -9.09 -15.54
C LEU A 37 12.07 -10.00 -16.39
N ALA A 38 12.54 -11.19 -16.75
CA ALA A 38 11.73 -12.22 -17.40
C ALA A 38 10.76 -12.93 -16.45
N SER A 39 11.01 -12.88 -15.14
CA SER A 39 10.14 -13.48 -14.12
C SER A 39 8.97 -12.57 -13.75
N TYR A 40 7.94 -13.15 -13.15
CA TYR A 40 6.80 -12.36 -12.66
C TYR A 40 7.23 -11.43 -11.52
N ASP A 41 8.08 -11.91 -10.61
CA ASP A 41 8.60 -11.11 -9.49
C ASP A 41 9.40 -9.90 -9.96
N GLY A 42 10.29 -10.06 -10.95
CA GLY A 42 11.07 -8.93 -11.45
C GLY A 42 10.24 -7.91 -12.21
N GLN A 43 9.17 -8.33 -12.90
CA GLN A 43 8.24 -7.39 -13.52
C GLN A 43 7.37 -6.65 -12.48
N VAL A 44 6.96 -7.32 -11.39
CA VAL A 44 6.33 -6.63 -10.26
C VAL A 44 7.28 -5.59 -9.67
N ALA A 45 8.54 -5.95 -9.41
CA ALA A 45 9.54 -5.00 -8.94
C ALA A 45 9.68 -3.80 -9.89
N ALA A 46 9.76 -4.04 -11.21
CA ALA A 46 9.90 -2.98 -12.20
C ALA A 46 8.70 -2.01 -12.22
N LEU A 47 7.47 -2.53 -12.24
CA LEU A 47 6.25 -1.71 -12.22
C LEU A 47 6.14 -0.89 -10.92
N VAL A 48 6.38 -1.53 -9.78
CA VAL A 48 6.34 -0.86 -8.46
C VAL A 48 7.45 0.19 -8.35
N ALA A 49 8.67 -0.11 -8.83
CA ALA A 49 9.79 0.82 -8.79
C ALA A 49 9.52 2.05 -9.66
N CYS A 50 9.05 1.87 -10.89
CA CYS A 50 8.72 3.00 -11.76
C CYS A 50 7.60 3.85 -11.16
N ASN A 51 6.51 3.23 -10.66
CA ASN A 51 5.40 3.95 -10.05
C ASN A 51 5.82 4.73 -8.79
N LEU A 52 6.56 4.08 -7.89
CA LEU A 52 7.01 4.69 -6.64
C LEU A 52 8.08 5.77 -6.87
N LEU A 53 9.11 5.48 -7.66
CA LEU A 53 10.24 6.38 -7.88
C LEU A 53 9.84 7.58 -8.74
N GLY A 54 8.94 7.40 -9.73
CA GLY A 54 8.38 8.50 -10.51
C GLY A 54 7.62 9.49 -9.63
N ARG A 55 6.94 9.02 -8.57
CA ARG A 55 6.27 9.90 -7.59
C ARG A 55 7.21 10.54 -6.57
N LEU A 56 8.42 10.00 -6.40
CA LEU A 56 9.44 10.51 -5.47
C LEU A 56 10.42 11.48 -6.13
N SER A 57 10.66 11.33 -7.43
CA SER A 57 11.61 12.12 -8.20
C SER A 57 11.06 12.44 -9.59
N PRO A 58 11.18 13.69 -10.06
CA PRO A 58 10.85 14.05 -11.42
C PRO A 58 11.95 13.66 -12.42
N SER A 59 12.95 12.88 -12.02
CA SER A 59 14.11 12.53 -12.85
C SER A 59 14.43 11.04 -12.69
N VAL A 60 13.77 10.23 -13.52
CA VAL A 60 13.87 8.76 -13.48
C VAL A 60 14.06 8.24 -14.90
N GLN A 61 14.97 7.28 -15.08
CA GLN A 61 15.28 6.69 -16.37
C GLN A 61 15.15 5.17 -16.27
N ILE A 62 14.53 4.56 -17.27
CA ILE A 62 14.47 3.12 -17.40
C ILE A 62 15.69 2.65 -18.18
N ALA A 63 16.52 1.85 -17.53
CA ALA A 63 17.81 1.38 -18.03
C ALA A 63 17.88 -0.16 -18.13
N PHE A 64 16.74 -0.80 -18.36
CA PHE A 64 16.60 -2.22 -18.66
C PHE A 64 15.88 -2.43 -20.00
N SER A 65 16.04 -3.61 -20.59
CA SER A 65 15.44 -3.96 -21.89
C SER A 65 13.92 -4.07 -21.80
N ASP A 66 13.23 -3.68 -22.87
CA ASP A 66 11.78 -3.86 -22.93
C ASP A 66 11.41 -5.33 -23.12
N VAL A 67 10.39 -5.77 -22.38
CA VAL A 67 9.85 -7.14 -22.41
C VAL A 67 8.33 -7.06 -22.39
N ALA A 68 7.66 -8.10 -22.89
CA ALA A 68 6.20 -8.19 -22.76
C ALA A 68 5.81 -8.40 -21.30
N ILE A 69 4.75 -7.70 -20.86
CA ILE A 69 4.21 -7.84 -19.51
C ILE A 69 3.71 -9.27 -19.30
N HIS A 70 4.09 -9.86 -18.18
CA HIS A 70 3.83 -11.23 -17.78
C HIS A 70 2.32 -11.53 -17.80
N PRO A 71 1.87 -12.71 -18.27
CA PRO A 71 0.45 -13.05 -18.39
C PRO A 71 -0.39 -12.94 -17.11
N ARG A 72 0.27 -13.01 -15.95
CA ARG A 72 -0.38 -12.90 -14.63
C ARG A 72 -0.64 -11.46 -14.20
N LEU A 73 0.05 -10.48 -14.77
CA LEU A 73 -0.07 -9.08 -14.38
C LEU A 73 -1.24 -8.40 -15.11
N PRO A 74 -1.79 -7.31 -14.53
CA PRO A 74 -2.58 -6.38 -15.30
C PRO A 74 -1.80 -5.96 -16.54
N TRP A 75 -2.46 -5.83 -17.70
CA TRP A 75 -1.83 -5.40 -18.95
C TRP A 75 -0.91 -6.42 -19.65
N ALA A 76 -1.07 -7.71 -19.34
CA ALA A 76 -0.42 -8.83 -20.02
C ALA A 76 -0.22 -8.61 -21.54
N GLY A 77 0.99 -8.87 -22.02
CA GLY A 77 1.36 -8.75 -23.43
C GLY A 77 1.72 -7.34 -23.91
N ARG A 78 1.40 -6.28 -23.17
CA ARG A 78 1.88 -4.92 -23.51
C ARG A 78 3.38 -4.80 -23.24
N PRO A 79 4.10 -3.85 -23.88
CA PRO A 79 5.50 -3.58 -23.56
C PRO A 79 5.64 -2.98 -22.15
N LEU A 80 6.46 -3.59 -21.31
CA LEU A 80 6.66 -3.22 -19.90
C LEU A 80 7.17 -1.79 -19.74
N VAL A 81 8.17 -1.42 -20.53
CA VAL A 81 8.78 -0.10 -20.49
C VAL A 81 7.77 0.98 -20.85
N ARG A 82 6.97 0.74 -21.89
CA ARG A 82 5.90 1.67 -22.29
C ARG A 82 4.87 1.85 -21.18
N GLN A 83 4.39 0.76 -20.59
CA GLN A 83 3.43 0.82 -19.49
C GLN A 83 3.99 1.58 -18.28
N ALA A 84 5.26 1.37 -17.94
CA ALA A 84 5.93 2.05 -16.84
C ALA A 84 6.09 3.56 -17.10
N LEU A 85 6.52 3.95 -18.30
CA LEU A 85 6.63 5.36 -18.70
C LEU A 85 5.27 6.06 -18.69
N ASP A 86 4.24 5.43 -19.25
CA ASP A 86 2.88 5.96 -19.28
C ASP A 86 2.38 6.22 -17.84
N GLY A 87 2.62 5.28 -16.92
CA GLY A 87 2.26 5.44 -15.50
C GLY A 87 3.01 6.57 -14.81
N MET A 88 4.33 6.69 -15.01
CA MET A 88 5.12 7.78 -14.42
C MET A 88 4.68 9.16 -14.94
N ARG A 89 4.47 9.29 -16.24
CA ARG A 89 4.01 10.55 -16.88
C ARG A 89 2.58 10.92 -16.49
N ALA A 90 1.71 9.92 -16.29
CA ALA A 90 0.35 10.16 -15.80
C ALA A 90 0.35 10.68 -14.35
N ALA A 91 1.27 10.19 -13.52
CA ALA A 91 1.44 10.68 -12.15
C ALA A 91 2.10 12.06 -12.10
N ASP A 92 3.18 12.27 -12.85
CA ASP A 92 3.91 13.53 -12.91
C ASP A 92 4.13 13.97 -14.37
N PRO A 93 3.25 14.83 -14.91
CA PRO A 93 3.34 15.27 -16.30
C PRO A 93 4.53 16.20 -16.55
N PHE A 94 5.22 16.67 -15.52
CA PHE A 94 6.39 17.54 -15.63
C PHE A 94 7.70 16.82 -15.32
N GLY A 95 7.66 15.50 -15.14
CA GLY A 95 8.84 14.66 -14.92
C GLY A 95 9.60 14.37 -16.21
N SER A 96 10.92 14.24 -16.08
CA SER A 96 11.83 13.75 -17.11
C SER A 96 11.95 12.23 -17.02
N TYR A 97 11.12 11.55 -17.81
CA TYR A 97 11.04 10.08 -17.86
C TYR A 97 11.34 9.58 -19.27
N ASP A 98 12.41 8.80 -19.39
CA ASP A 98 12.83 8.23 -20.68
C ASP A 98 13.56 6.89 -20.50
N THR A 99 13.91 6.27 -21.62
CA THR A 99 14.72 5.06 -21.70
C THR A 99 16.13 5.40 -22.13
N ARG A 100 17.12 5.05 -21.31
CA ARG A 100 18.52 5.11 -21.70
C ARG A 100 19.37 4.21 -20.81
N PRO A 101 20.53 3.74 -21.29
CA PRO A 101 21.52 3.11 -20.42
C PRO A 101 21.89 4.00 -19.23
N ALA A 102 22.24 3.38 -18.11
CA ALA A 102 22.70 4.10 -16.93
C ALA A 102 24.04 4.80 -17.24
N ALA A 103 24.08 6.12 -17.02
CA ALA A 103 25.26 6.96 -17.23
C ALA A 103 26.14 7.02 -15.99
N ALA A 104 27.36 7.54 -16.15
CA ALA A 104 28.22 7.89 -15.02
C ALA A 104 27.56 9.01 -14.21
N GLY A 105 27.42 8.81 -12.90
CA GLY A 105 26.79 9.77 -11.98
C GLY A 105 25.30 9.53 -11.72
N ASP A 106 24.62 8.70 -12.52
CA ASP A 106 23.27 8.24 -12.19
C ASP A 106 23.28 7.43 -10.89
N PHE A 107 22.26 7.60 -10.06
CA PHE A 107 22.02 6.65 -8.98
C PHE A 107 21.34 5.41 -9.54
N ARG A 108 22.01 4.26 -9.42
CA ARG A 108 21.50 2.99 -9.94
C ARG A 108 20.61 2.33 -8.90
N PHE A 109 19.33 2.18 -9.23
CA PHE A 109 18.35 1.39 -8.48
C PHE A 109 18.22 0.04 -9.17
N HIS A 110 19.05 -0.93 -8.79
CA HIS A 110 19.14 -2.20 -9.51
C HIS A 110 18.17 -3.25 -8.96
N LEU A 111 17.36 -3.83 -9.85
CA LEU A 111 16.41 -4.88 -9.58
C LEU A 111 16.99 -6.25 -9.96
N GLY A 112 17.29 -7.09 -8.99
CA GLY A 112 17.83 -8.41 -9.27
C GLY A 112 18.77 -8.94 -8.18
N PRO A 113 19.14 -10.23 -8.29
CA PRO A 113 19.89 -10.92 -7.25
C PRO A 113 21.37 -10.55 -7.17
N ASP A 114 21.95 -9.90 -8.18
CA ASP A 114 23.39 -9.65 -8.26
C ASP A 114 23.75 -8.47 -9.19
N GLY A 115 25.04 -8.35 -9.53
CA GLY A 115 25.51 -7.45 -10.60
C GLY A 115 25.83 -6.01 -10.19
N HIS A 116 25.44 -5.55 -8.99
CA HIS A 116 25.60 -4.15 -8.58
C HIS A 116 25.85 -3.93 -7.08
N ASP A 117 26.33 -2.72 -6.74
CA ASP A 117 26.61 -2.29 -5.36
C ASP A 117 25.35 -2.02 -4.52
N THR A 118 24.19 -1.81 -5.16
CA THR A 118 22.92 -1.57 -4.47
C THR A 118 21.87 -2.43 -5.13
N LEU A 119 21.52 -3.51 -4.44
CA LEU A 119 20.54 -4.47 -4.93
C LEU A 119 19.20 -4.28 -4.25
N VAL A 120 18.16 -4.48 -5.04
CA VAL A 120 16.77 -4.58 -4.63
C VAL A 120 16.26 -5.89 -5.25
N HIS A 121 16.08 -6.91 -4.41
CA HIS A 121 15.70 -8.24 -4.86
C HIS A 121 14.57 -8.77 -4.01
N GLY A 122 13.56 -9.36 -4.64
CA GLY A 122 12.56 -10.16 -3.94
C GLY A 122 12.29 -11.46 -4.68
N ALA A 123 12.01 -12.50 -3.89
CA ALA A 123 11.71 -13.84 -4.36
C ALA A 123 10.55 -14.41 -3.54
N GLY A 124 9.40 -14.59 -4.18
CA GLY A 124 8.14 -15.00 -3.57
C GLY A 124 7.69 -14.00 -2.50
N TRP A 125 7.77 -14.42 -1.23
CA TRP A 125 7.43 -13.61 -0.06
C TRP A 125 8.63 -12.89 0.56
N ASN A 126 9.85 -13.20 0.12
CA ASN A 126 11.07 -12.67 0.70
C ASN A 126 11.51 -11.39 -0.01
N ALA A 127 12.07 -10.46 0.75
CA ALA A 127 12.66 -9.22 0.26
C ALA A 127 14.09 -9.07 0.77
N TYR A 128 14.93 -8.46 -0.06
CA TYR A 128 16.32 -8.16 0.23
C TYR A 128 16.68 -6.79 -0.34
N ILE A 129 17.35 -5.99 0.46
CA ILE A 129 18.16 -4.88 -0.01
C ILE A 129 19.58 -5.07 0.53
N GLY A 130 20.60 -4.81 -0.27
CA GLY A 130 21.97 -4.87 0.23
C GLY A 130 23.04 -4.70 -0.83
N ARG A 131 24.26 -5.10 -0.45
CA ARG A 131 25.43 -5.19 -1.34
C ARG A 131 25.76 -6.66 -1.60
N GLY A 132 26.26 -6.94 -2.80
CA GLY A 132 26.67 -8.28 -3.18
C GLY A 132 25.49 -9.21 -3.39
N VAL A 133 25.75 -10.48 -3.70
CA VAL A 133 24.72 -11.43 -4.11
C VAL A 133 23.62 -11.59 -3.06
N SER A 134 22.38 -11.54 -3.50
CA SER A 134 21.21 -11.70 -2.66
C SER A 134 21.17 -13.09 -2.02
N PRO A 135 20.93 -13.20 -0.70
CA PRO A 135 20.86 -14.49 -0.01
C PRO A 135 19.47 -15.15 -0.11
N LEU A 136 18.53 -14.59 -0.87
CA LEU A 136 17.17 -15.09 -0.91
C LEU A 136 17.11 -16.46 -1.59
N PRO A 137 16.33 -17.41 -1.05
CA PRO A 137 16.13 -18.70 -1.71
C PRO A 137 15.36 -18.50 -3.02
N SER A 138 15.58 -19.40 -3.99
CA SER A 138 14.64 -19.54 -5.11
C SER A 138 13.28 -19.96 -4.56
N ALA A 139 12.24 -19.20 -4.89
CA ALA A 139 10.89 -19.38 -4.40
C ALA A 139 9.89 -19.22 -5.55
N PRO A 140 8.66 -19.75 -5.41
CA PRO A 140 7.60 -19.47 -6.37
C PRO A 140 7.35 -17.96 -6.47
N ASP A 141 7.18 -17.49 -7.71
CA ASP A 141 6.85 -16.10 -8.00
C ASP A 141 5.48 -15.70 -7.41
N VAL A 142 5.48 -14.70 -6.53
CA VAL A 142 4.29 -14.17 -5.82
C VAL A 142 4.23 -12.65 -5.86
N GLY A 143 5.32 -11.96 -6.16
CA GLY A 143 5.41 -10.52 -6.37
C GLY A 143 5.44 -9.69 -5.09
N VAL A 144 4.97 -10.24 -3.96
CA VAL A 144 4.89 -9.53 -2.67
C VAL A 144 6.28 -9.18 -2.15
N GLY A 145 7.21 -10.13 -2.14
CA GLY A 145 8.60 -9.91 -1.73
C GLY A 145 9.32 -8.92 -2.64
N ALA A 146 9.09 -9.01 -3.96
CA ALA A 146 9.62 -8.09 -4.95
C ALA A 146 9.14 -6.65 -4.73
N ALA A 147 7.84 -6.45 -4.51
CA ALA A 147 7.27 -5.16 -4.17
C ALA A 147 7.83 -4.61 -2.83
N LEU A 148 8.00 -5.47 -1.83
CA LEU A 148 8.52 -5.08 -0.52
C LEU A 148 9.98 -4.63 -0.62
N ALA A 149 10.80 -5.34 -1.40
CA ALA A 149 12.18 -4.95 -1.67
C ALA A 149 12.26 -3.55 -2.29
N VAL A 150 11.37 -3.23 -3.23
CA VAL A 150 11.29 -1.89 -3.82
C VAL A 150 10.92 -0.83 -2.80
N VAL A 151 9.96 -1.09 -1.92
CA VAL A 151 9.60 -0.17 -0.82
C VAL A 151 10.81 0.09 0.09
N LEU A 152 11.55 -0.96 0.47
CA LEU A 152 12.76 -0.86 1.29
C LEU A 152 13.86 -0.06 0.57
N GLY A 153 14.08 -0.33 -0.71
CA GLY A 153 15.07 0.36 -1.54
C GLY A 153 14.75 1.84 -1.71
N ALA A 154 13.48 2.18 -1.97
CA ALA A 154 13.04 3.56 -2.11
C ALA A 154 13.16 4.33 -0.79
N ALA A 155 12.83 3.70 0.34
CA ALA A 155 13.06 4.28 1.66
C ALA A 155 14.55 4.52 1.94
N HIS A 156 15.41 3.57 1.58
CA HIS A 156 16.86 3.75 1.69
C HIS A 156 17.35 4.93 0.86
N LEU A 157 17.01 4.98 -0.44
CA LEU A 157 17.33 6.08 -1.35
C LEU A 157 16.91 7.44 -0.76
N PHE A 158 15.68 7.52 -0.23
CA PHE A 158 15.14 8.73 0.35
C PHE A 158 15.88 9.14 1.63
N ARG A 159 16.18 8.18 2.52
CA ARG A 159 16.93 8.37 3.76
C ARG A 159 18.34 8.89 3.52
N THR A 160 19.07 8.22 2.64
CA THR A 160 20.50 8.49 2.41
C THR A 160 20.75 9.59 1.41
N ARG A 161 19.70 10.11 0.76
CA ARG A 161 19.79 11.09 -0.33
C ARG A 161 20.75 10.58 -1.41
N PHE A 162 20.45 9.39 -1.92
CA PHE A 162 21.25 8.67 -2.92
C PHE A 162 22.65 8.27 -2.40
N GLY A 163 22.80 8.10 -1.09
CA GLY A 163 24.01 7.52 -0.51
C GLY A 163 24.08 6.02 -0.80
N ALA A 164 25.29 5.46 -0.71
CA ALA A 164 25.49 4.04 -0.92
C ALA A 164 24.79 3.19 0.14
N MET A 165 24.37 1.99 -0.25
CA MET A 165 23.84 1.00 0.67
C MET A 165 24.96 0.40 1.50
N THR A 166 24.97 0.65 2.82
CA THR A 166 26.06 0.21 3.71
C THR A 166 25.74 -1.03 4.52
N ALA A 167 24.47 -1.37 4.69
CA ALA A 167 24.01 -2.58 5.37
C ALA A 167 22.98 -3.29 4.51
N SER A 168 23.01 -4.62 4.55
CA SER A 168 21.95 -5.44 3.99
C SER A 168 20.81 -5.62 4.98
N PHE A 169 19.62 -5.88 4.44
CA PHE A 169 18.44 -6.24 5.21
C PHE A 169 17.65 -7.28 4.41
N THR A 170 17.27 -8.36 5.09
CA THR A 170 16.33 -9.36 4.60
C THR A 170 15.06 -9.30 5.41
N CYS A 171 13.94 -9.60 4.79
CA CYS A 171 12.72 -9.89 5.52
C CYS A 171 11.77 -10.78 4.74
N ASN A 172 10.77 -11.29 5.44
CA ASN A 172 9.73 -12.13 4.89
C ASN A 172 8.36 -11.48 5.10
N ALA A 173 7.63 -11.25 4.02
CA ALA A 173 6.29 -10.69 4.05
C ALA A 173 5.21 -11.69 4.50
N TRP A 174 5.54 -12.98 4.67
CA TRP A 174 4.63 -14.03 5.12
C TRP A 174 4.32 -13.95 6.61
N ASP A 175 5.35 -13.83 7.45
CA ASP A 175 5.24 -13.73 8.90
C ASP A 175 5.69 -12.36 9.44
N TRP A 176 6.22 -11.50 8.57
CA TRP A 176 6.79 -10.19 8.88
C TRP A 176 7.99 -10.25 9.83
N THR A 177 8.86 -11.23 9.61
CA THR A 177 10.16 -11.36 10.29
C THR A 177 11.31 -10.87 9.41
N ASP A 178 12.49 -10.67 10.00
CA ASP A 178 13.75 -10.36 9.31
C ASP A 178 14.46 -11.62 8.77
N ALA A 179 13.84 -12.79 8.93
CA ALA A 179 14.37 -14.07 8.49
C ALA A 179 13.70 -14.52 7.19
N PRO A 180 14.42 -14.59 6.06
CA PRO A 180 13.84 -15.11 4.83
C PRO A 180 13.53 -16.61 5.00
N SER A 181 12.42 -17.06 4.43
CA SER A 181 12.04 -18.49 4.47
C SER A 181 11.38 -18.93 3.17
N LEU A 182 11.50 -20.22 2.85
CA LEU A 182 10.89 -20.78 1.66
C LEU A 182 9.40 -21.02 1.90
N ILE A 183 8.56 -20.21 1.26
CA ILE A 183 7.11 -20.31 1.35
C ILE A 183 6.57 -20.84 0.02
N GLY A 184 5.91 -22.00 0.06
CA GLY A 184 5.37 -22.67 -1.14
C GLY A 184 4.00 -22.17 -1.60
N PHE A 185 3.39 -21.20 -0.90
CA PHE A 185 2.07 -20.69 -1.24
C PHE A 185 2.14 -19.59 -2.31
N SER A 186 1.29 -19.71 -3.33
CA SER A 186 1.01 -18.68 -4.33
C SER A 186 -0.49 -18.35 -4.32
N PRO A 187 -0.87 -17.06 -4.31
CA PRO A 187 -2.27 -16.65 -4.37
C PRO A 187 -2.90 -16.79 -5.76
N LEU A 188 -2.15 -17.28 -6.75
CA LEU A 188 -2.65 -17.45 -8.11
C LEU A 188 -3.83 -18.41 -8.15
N GLY A 189 -4.97 -17.95 -8.68
CA GLY A 189 -6.20 -18.74 -8.76
C GLY A 189 -6.97 -18.84 -7.44
N ALA A 190 -6.49 -18.20 -6.36
CA ALA A 190 -7.26 -18.06 -5.13
C ALA A 190 -8.18 -16.84 -5.26
N SER A 191 -9.49 -17.08 -5.14
CA SER A 191 -10.48 -16.02 -5.01
C SER A 191 -10.43 -15.42 -3.60
N LEU A 192 -10.35 -14.10 -3.51
CA LEU A 192 -10.39 -13.40 -2.21
C LEU A 192 -11.81 -13.22 -1.68
N GLY A 193 -12.82 -13.51 -2.51
CA GLY A 193 -14.22 -13.26 -2.20
C GLY A 193 -14.60 -11.78 -2.37
N HIS A 194 -15.42 -11.25 -1.49
CA HIS A 194 -15.84 -9.84 -1.49
C HIS A 194 -14.98 -8.99 -0.57
N VAL A 195 -14.17 -8.13 -1.17
CA VAL A 195 -13.31 -7.15 -0.49
C VAL A 195 -14.03 -5.79 -0.46
N MET A 196 -14.38 -5.31 0.72
CA MET A 196 -14.82 -3.92 0.89
C MET A 196 -13.64 -3.03 1.30
N THR A 197 -13.48 -1.88 0.67
CA THR A 197 -12.51 -0.85 1.07
C THR A 197 -13.24 0.41 1.53
N ALA A 198 -13.09 0.74 2.81
CA ALA A 198 -13.55 2.00 3.40
C ALA A 198 -12.36 2.96 3.53
N GLY A 199 -12.37 4.03 2.72
CA GLY A 199 -11.27 4.97 2.56
C GLY A 199 -10.31 4.56 1.45
N LEU A 200 -10.18 5.40 0.44
CA LEU A 200 -9.39 5.26 -0.77
C LEU A 200 -8.32 6.35 -0.87
N GLY A 201 -7.91 6.90 0.27
CA GLY A 201 -6.68 7.67 0.38
C GLY A 201 -5.43 6.83 0.06
N SER A 202 -4.29 7.23 0.61
CA SER A 202 -3.01 6.64 0.22
C SER A 202 -2.90 5.14 0.51
N VAL A 203 -3.39 4.68 1.67
CA VAL A 203 -3.32 3.26 2.05
C VAL A 203 -4.34 2.41 1.29
N GLY A 204 -5.61 2.84 1.23
CA GLY A 204 -6.67 2.06 0.58
C GLY A 204 -6.46 1.89 -0.92
N SER A 205 -6.04 2.95 -1.61
CA SER A 205 -5.65 2.87 -3.02
C SER A 205 -4.41 2.00 -3.24
N ALA A 206 -3.41 2.09 -2.35
CA ALA A 206 -2.22 1.24 -2.44
C ALA A 206 -2.53 -0.25 -2.20
N ALA A 207 -3.39 -0.57 -1.23
CA ALA A 207 -3.82 -1.95 -1.01
C ALA A 207 -4.49 -2.52 -2.26
N ASN A 208 -5.42 -1.77 -2.86
CA ASN A 208 -6.08 -2.18 -4.11
C ASN A 208 -5.09 -2.33 -5.28
N TYR A 209 -4.12 -1.42 -5.42
CA TYR A 209 -3.05 -1.55 -6.41
C TYR A 209 -2.29 -2.88 -6.25
N PHE A 210 -1.81 -3.19 -5.04
CA PHE A 210 -1.07 -4.43 -4.81
C PHE A 210 -1.92 -5.70 -4.94
N LEU A 211 -3.21 -5.64 -4.57
CA LEU A 211 -4.13 -6.74 -4.85
C LEU A 211 -4.19 -7.03 -6.35
N THR A 212 -4.37 -6.02 -7.21
CA THR A 212 -4.42 -6.24 -8.67
C THR A 212 -3.14 -6.81 -9.27
N LEU A 213 -1.98 -6.52 -8.67
CA LEU A 213 -0.72 -7.13 -9.09
C LEU A 213 -0.72 -8.62 -8.76
N ALA A 214 -1.24 -9.02 -7.59
CA ALA A 214 -1.23 -10.40 -7.11
C ALA A 214 -2.36 -11.28 -7.67
N THR A 215 -3.59 -10.75 -7.77
CA THR A 215 -4.78 -11.46 -8.25
C THR A 215 -5.85 -10.48 -8.72
N ARG A 216 -6.78 -10.96 -9.55
CA ARG A 216 -7.94 -10.20 -10.04
C ARG A 216 -9.27 -10.88 -9.68
N ASP A 217 -9.20 -12.00 -8.97
CA ASP A 217 -10.34 -12.81 -8.58
C ASP A 217 -10.89 -12.36 -7.22
N TYR A 218 -11.63 -11.26 -7.26
CA TYR A 218 -12.40 -10.76 -6.12
C TYR A 218 -13.49 -9.79 -6.59
N ARG A 219 -14.51 -9.61 -5.75
CA ARG A 219 -15.49 -8.54 -5.89
C ARG A 219 -15.06 -7.36 -5.02
N ALA A 220 -15.25 -6.13 -5.50
CA ALA A 220 -14.84 -4.93 -4.81
C ALA A 220 -16.04 -4.03 -4.47
N SER A 221 -16.18 -3.65 -3.20
CA SER A 221 -17.03 -2.52 -2.80
C SER A 221 -16.16 -1.38 -2.30
N LEU A 222 -16.29 -0.21 -2.92
CA LEU A 222 -15.44 0.94 -2.68
C LEU A 222 -16.25 2.08 -2.04
N VAL A 223 -15.84 2.52 -0.85
CA VAL A 223 -16.52 3.59 -0.11
C VAL A 223 -15.52 4.68 0.25
N ASP A 224 -15.68 5.87 -0.34
CA ASP A 224 -14.95 7.08 0.02
C ASP A 224 -15.76 8.30 -0.44
N HIS A 225 -15.76 9.35 0.35
CA HIS A 225 -16.47 10.60 0.06
C HIS A 225 -15.59 11.68 -0.62
N ASP A 226 -14.28 11.48 -0.62
CA ASP A 226 -13.33 12.46 -1.11
C ASP A 226 -13.16 12.40 -2.63
N HIS A 227 -12.59 13.48 -3.16
CA HIS A 227 -12.17 13.61 -4.54
C HIS A 227 -10.64 13.57 -4.65
N VAL A 228 -10.12 13.29 -5.83
CA VAL A 228 -8.68 13.20 -6.08
C VAL A 228 -8.10 14.61 -6.13
N GLY A 229 -7.21 14.92 -5.19
CA GLY A 229 -6.39 16.13 -5.21
C GLY A 229 -4.96 15.86 -5.67
N VAL A 230 -4.29 16.90 -6.18
CA VAL A 230 -2.88 16.85 -6.62
C VAL A 230 -1.96 16.33 -5.51
N HIS A 231 -2.23 16.69 -4.26
CA HIS A 231 -1.44 16.21 -3.11
C HIS A 231 -1.58 14.70 -2.90
N ASN A 232 -2.68 14.06 -3.34
CA ASN A 232 -2.89 12.62 -3.21
C ASN A 232 -2.00 11.81 -4.16
N ILE A 233 -1.64 12.39 -5.30
CA ILE A 233 -0.87 11.73 -6.37
C ILE A 233 0.46 11.20 -5.83
N THR A 234 1.23 11.96 -5.06
CA THR A 234 2.55 11.49 -4.57
C THR A 234 2.50 10.16 -3.82
N ARG A 235 1.40 9.88 -3.13
CA ARG A 235 1.30 8.82 -2.14
C ARG A 235 0.30 7.72 -2.48
N SER A 236 -0.41 7.85 -3.59
CA SER A 236 -1.48 6.93 -4.00
C SER A 236 -1.10 6.36 -5.37
N PRO A 237 -0.76 5.07 -5.49
CA PRO A 237 -0.22 4.50 -6.73
C PRO A 237 -1.19 4.52 -7.90
N ILE A 238 -2.50 4.66 -7.63
CA ILE A 238 -3.56 4.66 -8.62
C ILE A 238 -3.81 6.04 -9.23
N PHE A 239 -3.74 7.10 -8.41
CA PHE A 239 -4.18 8.43 -8.85
C PHE A 239 -3.18 9.10 -9.79
N THR A 240 -3.72 9.80 -10.78
CA THR A 240 -2.99 10.52 -11.83
C THR A 240 -3.28 12.02 -11.76
N ASN A 241 -2.51 12.82 -12.51
CA ASN A 241 -2.79 14.24 -12.67
C ASN A 241 -4.14 14.48 -13.36
N ALA A 242 -4.51 13.64 -14.32
CA ALA A 242 -5.79 13.77 -15.04
C ALA A 242 -6.99 13.62 -14.08
N ASP A 243 -6.94 12.66 -13.15
CA ASP A 243 -7.98 12.48 -12.13
C ASP A 243 -8.14 13.73 -11.26
N ALA A 244 -7.02 14.37 -10.90
CA ALA A 244 -7.02 15.57 -10.08
C ALA A 244 -7.48 16.84 -10.82
N GLU A 245 -7.27 16.91 -12.14
CA GLU A 245 -7.69 18.06 -12.96
C GLU A 245 -9.20 18.13 -13.14
N VAL A 246 -9.86 16.98 -13.18
CA VAL A 246 -11.33 16.89 -13.32
C VAL A 246 -12.05 16.73 -11.99
N ASP A 247 -11.33 16.84 -10.87
CA ASP A 247 -11.84 16.63 -9.50
C ASP A 247 -12.62 15.31 -9.38
N LEU A 248 -12.04 14.21 -9.88
CA LEU A 248 -12.72 12.92 -9.94
C LEU A 248 -12.93 12.37 -8.51
N ALA A 249 -14.08 11.77 -8.23
CA ALA A 249 -14.29 11.08 -6.96
C ALA A 249 -13.27 9.93 -6.81
N LYS A 250 -12.68 9.76 -5.61
CA LYS A 250 -11.66 8.71 -5.39
C LYS A 250 -12.22 7.31 -5.69
N VAL A 251 -13.50 7.07 -5.39
CA VAL A 251 -14.18 5.80 -5.70
C VAL A 251 -14.20 5.51 -7.19
N ASP A 252 -14.42 6.51 -8.03
CA ASP A 252 -14.50 6.35 -9.48
C ASP A 252 -13.10 6.13 -10.07
N ALA A 253 -12.10 6.88 -9.60
CA ALA A 253 -10.71 6.70 -10.01
C ALA A 253 -10.19 5.28 -9.69
N VAL A 254 -10.44 4.79 -8.47
CA VAL A 254 -10.06 3.41 -8.10
C VAL A 254 -10.88 2.38 -8.86
N ALA A 255 -12.18 2.59 -9.05
CA ALA A 255 -13.00 1.65 -9.81
C ALA A 255 -12.56 1.53 -11.28
N ALA A 256 -12.24 2.65 -11.92
CA ALA A 256 -11.72 2.65 -13.29
C ALA A 256 -10.39 1.89 -13.38
N PHE A 257 -9.49 2.08 -12.41
CA PHE A 257 -8.24 1.33 -12.33
C PHE A 257 -8.48 -0.18 -12.14
N LEU A 258 -9.33 -0.58 -11.20
CA LEU A 258 -9.63 -1.98 -10.92
C LEU A 258 -10.24 -2.69 -12.14
N ARG A 259 -11.23 -2.06 -12.79
CA ARG A 259 -11.83 -2.59 -14.03
C ARG A 259 -10.81 -2.68 -15.16
N GLY A 260 -9.97 -1.65 -15.32
CA GLY A 260 -8.88 -1.67 -16.30
C GLY A 260 -7.80 -2.72 -16.02
N ALA A 261 -7.64 -3.13 -14.76
CA ALA A 261 -6.78 -4.23 -14.35
C ALA A 261 -7.43 -5.62 -14.49
N GLY A 262 -8.74 -5.69 -14.77
CA GLY A 262 -9.48 -6.92 -14.98
C GLY A 262 -10.29 -7.42 -13.78
N VAL A 263 -10.58 -6.57 -12.79
CA VAL A 263 -11.56 -6.87 -11.73
C VAL A 263 -12.96 -6.58 -12.26
N GLU A 264 -13.79 -7.60 -12.40
CA GLU A 264 -15.08 -7.49 -13.11
C GLU A 264 -16.19 -6.83 -12.27
N ASP A 265 -16.30 -7.20 -11.00
CA ASP A 265 -17.38 -6.75 -10.11
C ASP A 265 -16.87 -5.66 -9.17
N VAL A 266 -17.16 -4.40 -9.50
CA VAL A 266 -16.75 -3.23 -8.73
C VAL A 266 -17.95 -2.32 -8.49
N ALA A 267 -18.38 -2.24 -7.23
CA ALA A 267 -19.40 -1.32 -6.73
C ALA A 267 -18.74 -0.10 -6.04
N VAL A 268 -19.34 1.07 -6.20
CA VAL A 268 -18.84 2.33 -5.64
C VAL A 268 -19.92 3.06 -4.84
N ASP A 269 -19.51 3.76 -3.80
CA ASP A 269 -20.36 4.67 -3.03
C ASP A 269 -19.57 5.90 -2.61
N ALA A 270 -19.86 7.04 -3.27
CA ALA A 270 -19.21 8.33 -3.05
C ALA A 270 -19.73 9.02 -1.77
N LYS A 271 -19.78 8.29 -0.65
CA LYS A 271 -20.29 8.75 0.65
C LYS A 271 -19.32 8.36 1.75
N ALA A 272 -19.39 9.09 2.86
CA ALA A 272 -18.73 8.67 4.08
C ALA A 272 -19.40 7.38 4.57
N LEU A 273 -18.64 6.47 5.19
CA LEU A 273 -19.13 5.12 5.50
C LEU A 273 -20.46 5.10 6.26
N HIS A 274 -20.67 6.02 7.21
CA HIS A 274 -21.91 6.11 7.99
C HIS A 274 -23.15 6.41 7.14
N GLY A 275 -22.97 7.06 5.98
CA GLY A 275 -24.03 7.33 5.01
C GLY A 275 -24.03 6.37 3.82
N SER A 276 -23.14 5.37 3.80
CA SER A 276 -23.00 4.46 2.67
C SER A 276 -24.12 3.42 2.63
N ALA A 277 -24.78 3.28 1.49
CA ALA A 277 -25.75 2.22 1.28
C ALA A 277 -25.06 0.85 1.16
N LEU A 278 -23.87 0.80 0.55
CA LEU A 278 -23.07 -0.44 0.47
C LEU A 278 -22.72 -0.99 1.85
N TRP A 279 -22.50 -0.12 2.84
CA TRP A 279 -22.27 -0.56 4.22
C TRP A 279 -23.57 -0.84 4.97
N ASN A 280 -24.51 0.11 4.98
CA ASN A 280 -25.67 0.06 5.86
C ASN A 280 -26.74 -0.97 5.44
N ASN A 281 -26.84 -1.27 4.14
CA ASN A 281 -27.87 -2.16 3.59
C ASN A 281 -27.32 -3.52 3.17
N ARG A 282 -26.07 -3.84 3.55
CA ARG A 282 -25.45 -5.10 3.16
C ARG A 282 -26.16 -6.29 3.79
N GLU A 283 -26.18 -7.39 3.05
CA GLU A 283 -26.66 -8.67 3.56
C GLU A 283 -25.63 -9.28 4.51
N ALA A 284 -26.11 -10.08 5.47
CA ALA A 284 -25.24 -10.83 6.36
C ALA A 284 -24.30 -11.74 5.54
N GLY A 285 -23.03 -11.78 5.92
CA GLY A 285 -22.01 -12.59 5.25
C GLY A 285 -21.60 -12.12 3.85
N SER A 286 -22.19 -11.05 3.30
CA SER A 286 -21.88 -10.59 1.94
C SER A 286 -20.43 -10.11 1.77
N ILE A 287 -19.85 -9.50 2.82
CA ILE A 287 -18.46 -9.01 2.81
C ILE A 287 -17.56 -10.02 3.53
N ASP A 288 -16.51 -10.46 2.83
CA ASP A 288 -15.54 -11.42 3.35
C ASP A 288 -14.42 -10.73 4.13
N VAL A 289 -13.95 -9.59 3.65
CA VAL A 289 -12.88 -8.82 4.29
C VAL A 289 -13.11 -7.32 4.13
N LEU A 290 -12.79 -6.57 5.19
CA LEU A 290 -12.87 -5.12 5.22
C LEU A 290 -11.47 -4.50 5.30
N ILE A 291 -11.10 -3.72 4.28
CA ILE A 291 -9.97 -2.81 4.32
C ILE A 291 -10.42 -1.49 4.97
N SER A 292 -9.96 -1.23 6.19
CA SER A 292 -10.37 -0.07 6.98
C SER A 292 -9.33 1.06 6.95
N ALA A 293 -9.21 1.73 5.81
CA ALA A 293 -8.21 2.77 5.58
C ALA A 293 -8.70 4.22 5.83
N ALA A 294 -9.94 4.40 6.28
CA ALA A 294 -10.48 5.69 6.71
C ALA A 294 -10.26 5.96 8.21
N ASN A 295 -10.12 7.22 8.60
CA ASN A 295 -9.96 7.65 10.00
C ASN A 295 -10.78 8.89 10.39
N GLU A 296 -11.70 9.32 9.53
CA GLU A 296 -12.56 10.50 9.75
C GLU A 296 -14.00 10.08 10.08
N PHE A 297 -14.85 11.06 10.46
CA PHE A 297 -16.29 10.86 10.71
C PHE A 297 -16.62 9.69 11.65
N ASN A 298 -15.79 9.45 12.68
CA ASN A 298 -15.92 8.32 13.59
C ASN A 298 -16.08 6.97 12.88
N VAL A 299 -15.47 6.81 11.70
CA VAL A 299 -15.65 5.64 10.83
C VAL A 299 -15.38 4.33 11.56
N ARG A 300 -14.35 4.27 12.43
CA ARG A 300 -14.05 3.08 13.24
C ARG A 300 -15.22 2.69 14.13
N TYR A 301 -15.89 3.66 14.75
CA TYR A 301 -17.10 3.40 15.53
C TYR A 301 -18.23 2.84 14.67
N HIS A 302 -18.48 3.43 13.50
CA HIS A 302 -19.51 2.94 12.57
C HIS A 302 -19.20 1.55 12.01
N ILE A 303 -17.93 1.25 11.74
CA ILE A 303 -17.47 -0.08 11.37
C ILE A 303 -17.80 -1.05 12.51
N GLU A 304 -17.37 -0.76 13.73
CA GLU A 304 -17.56 -1.66 14.86
C GLU A 304 -19.03 -1.86 15.24
N MET A 305 -19.85 -0.81 15.21
CA MET A 305 -21.30 -0.93 15.43
C MET A 305 -21.99 -1.75 14.36
N GLY A 306 -21.41 -1.81 13.16
CA GLY A 306 -21.94 -2.57 12.05
C GLY A 306 -21.68 -4.07 12.13
N PHE A 307 -20.89 -4.60 13.09
CA PHE A 307 -20.48 -6.02 13.11
C PHE A 307 -19.64 -6.39 11.86
N PRO A 308 -18.38 -5.90 11.76
CA PRO A 308 -17.56 -6.08 10.57
C PRO A 308 -17.07 -7.54 10.41
N PRO A 309 -16.73 -8.00 9.20
CA PRO A 309 -15.95 -9.23 9.01
C PRO A 309 -14.50 -9.02 9.49
N ILE A 310 -13.57 -9.88 9.09
CA ILE A 310 -12.15 -9.65 9.32
C ILE A 310 -11.77 -8.28 8.79
N GLN A 311 -11.14 -7.47 9.63
CA GLN A 311 -10.69 -6.13 9.31
C GLN A 311 -9.17 -6.11 9.22
N LEU A 312 -8.66 -5.61 8.09
CA LEU A 312 -7.23 -5.44 7.84
C LEU A 312 -6.97 -4.01 7.40
N TYR A 313 -5.98 -3.36 7.98
CA TYR A 313 -5.53 -2.07 7.48
C TYR A 313 -4.15 -1.75 8.01
N ALA A 314 -3.49 -0.82 7.34
CA ALA A 314 -2.25 -0.24 7.82
C ALA A 314 -2.37 1.27 7.98
N THR A 315 -1.48 1.84 8.78
CA THR A 315 -1.35 3.28 8.98
C THR A 315 0.11 3.69 8.80
N THR A 316 0.35 4.97 8.49
CA THR A 316 1.70 5.52 8.32
C THR A 316 2.01 6.48 9.47
N GLY A 317 3.17 6.39 10.09
CA GLY A 317 3.52 7.22 11.26
C GLY A 317 4.67 8.19 11.00
N ARG A 318 4.71 9.24 11.84
CA ARG A 318 5.67 10.36 11.74
C ARG A 318 7.15 9.92 11.79
N ASN A 319 7.44 8.78 12.41
CA ASN A 319 8.76 8.19 12.51
C ASN A 319 9.09 7.22 11.35
N TRP A 320 8.51 7.46 10.18
CA TRP A 320 8.68 6.64 8.97
C TRP A 320 8.36 5.17 9.25
N GLN A 321 7.24 4.95 9.92
CA GLN A 321 6.75 3.61 10.22
C GLN A 321 5.50 3.33 9.40
N THR A 322 5.36 2.09 8.98
CA THR A 322 4.10 1.51 8.54
C THR A 322 3.64 0.55 9.62
N THR A 323 2.38 0.62 10.03
CA THR A 323 1.82 -0.29 11.03
C THR A 323 0.58 -0.96 10.48
N LEU A 324 0.68 -2.27 10.24
CA LEU A 324 -0.43 -3.16 9.90
C LEU A 324 -1.14 -3.62 11.17
N MET A 325 -2.47 -3.66 11.11
CA MET A 325 -3.34 -4.17 12.17
C MET A 325 -4.35 -5.14 11.57
N ARG A 326 -4.61 -6.22 12.32
CA ARG A 326 -5.65 -7.19 12.05
C ARG A 326 -6.60 -7.28 13.23
N HIS A 327 -7.89 -7.15 12.95
CA HIS A 327 -8.95 -7.41 13.91
C HIS A 327 -9.79 -8.58 13.43
N THR A 328 -9.77 -9.66 14.22
CA THR A 328 -10.61 -10.84 13.99
C THR A 328 -11.84 -10.74 14.90
N PRO A 329 -13.04 -10.58 14.33
CA PRO A 329 -14.29 -10.55 15.07
C PRO A 329 -14.43 -11.64 16.13
N GLY A 330 -14.89 -11.28 17.33
CA GLY A 330 -15.23 -12.22 18.40
C GLY A 330 -14.05 -12.97 19.04
N ALA A 331 -12.87 -12.97 18.43
CA ALA A 331 -11.69 -13.64 18.95
C ALA A 331 -10.69 -12.66 19.58
N LYS A 332 -10.51 -11.47 19.00
CA LYS A 332 -9.44 -10.52 19.32
C LYS A 332 -9.93 -9.09 19.55
N ALA A 333 -9.03 -8.22 19.98
CA ALA A 333 -9.31 -6.81 20.22
C ALA A 333 -9.79 -6.13 18.92
N CYS A 334 -10.86 -5.34 19.01
CA CYS A 334 -11.40 -4.62 17.86
C CYS A 334 -10.65 -3.29 17.60
N SER A 335 -11.01 -2.59 16.53
CA SER A 335 -10.34 -1.32 16.19
C SER A 335 -10.51 -0.24 17.28
N LEU A 336 -11.62 -0.24 18.01
CA LEU A 336 -11.87 0.67 19.14
C LEU A 336 -11.12 0.30 20.44
N CYS A 337 -10.56 -0.92 20.54
CA CYS A 337 -9.64 -1.23 21.64
C CYS A 337 -8.35 -0.43 21.49
N MET A 338 -7.89 -0.28 20.24
CA MET A 338 -6.66 0.45 19.92
C MET A 338 -6.91 1.94 19.72
N PHE A 339 -8.08 2.32 19.21
CA PHE A 339 -8.46 3.70 18.92
C PHE A 339 -9.77 4.06 19.60
N PRO A 340 -9.73 4.38 20.91
CA PRO A 340 -10.87 4.91 21.64
C PRO A 340 -11.55 6.08 20.90
N PRO A 341 -12.88 6.19 20.96
CA PRO A 341 -13.58 7.40 20.53
C PRO A 341 -13.37 8.57 21.51
N ASP A 342 -12.84 8.31 22.70
CA ASP A 342 -12.64 9.30 23.76
C ASP A 342 -11.51 10.28 23.38
N ASP A 343 -11.75 11.58 23.53
CA ASP A 343 -10.89 12.71 23.11
C ASP A 343 -9.45 12.70 23.68
N GLN A 344 -9.12 11.77 24.58
CA GLN A 344 -7.81 11.67 25.24
C GLN A 344 -6.75 10.95 24.41
N PHE A 345 -7.10 10.27 23.32
CA PHE A 345 -6.13 9.57 22.47
C PHE A 345 -5.92 10.31 21.15
N ALA A 346 -4.68 10.76 20.92
CA ALA A 346 -4.28 11.32 19.63
C ALA A 346 -4.65 10.31 18.52
N PRO A 347 -5.51 10.68 17.54
CA PRO A 347 -5.86 9.78 16.45
C PRO A 347 -4.58 9.36 15.73
N THR A 348 -4.43 8.06 15.45
CA THR A 348 -3.38 7.59 14.53
C THR A 348 -3.54 8.28 13.18
N ALA A 349 -2.47 8.93 12.74
CA ALA A 349 -2.43 9.64 11.49
C ALA A 349 -2.47 8.65 10.31
N CYS A 350 -3.62 8.52 9.65
CA CYS A 350 -3.64 8.37 8.21
C CYS A 350 -3.90 9.74 7.62
N ALA A 351 -3.39 9.99 6.42
CA ALA A 351 -3.41 11.29 5.79
C ALA A 351 -4.85 11.80 5.56
N ALA A 352 -5.37 12.59 6.51
CA ALA A 352 -6.74 13.06 6.60
C ALA A 352 -6.91 14.48 6.02
N ASP A 353 -7.83 14.65 5.07
CA ASP A 353 -8.16 15.98 4.56
C ASP A 353 -8.94 16.75 5.65
N LYS A 354 -8.70 18.07 5.78
CA LYS A 354 -9.12 18.84 6.98
C LYS A 354 -10.65 18.76 7.19
N PRO A 355 -11.15 18.49 8.42
CA PRO A 355 -12.54 18.77 8.73
C PRO A 355 -12.77 20.29 8.80
N ILE A 356 -13.86 20.75 8.22
CA ILE A 356 -14.36 22.12 8.38
C ILE A 356 -14.68 22.35 9.86
N ALA A 357 -14.24 23.51 10.36
CA ALA A 357 -14.10 23.87 11.76
C ALA A 357 -15.36 23.71 12.64
N LYS A 358 -15.17 23.24 13.88
CA LYS A 358 -15.80 23.82 15.07
C LYS A 358 -14.82 23.82 16.26
N THR A 359 -14.49 25.05 16.69
CA THR A 359 -14.11 25.51 18.03
C THR A 359 -13.78 24.47 19.12
N ALA A 360 -12.49 24.34 19.46
CA ALA A 360 -12.00 24.19 20.84
C ALA A 360 -10.52 24.60 20.92
N SER A 361 -10.16 25.22 22.03
CA SER A 361 -8.91 25.92 22.32
C SER A 361 -7.66 25.03 22.34
N VAL A 362 -6.54 25.60 21.85
CA VAL A 362 -5.19 25.01 21.68
C VAL A 362 -5.13 23.92 20.61
N ALA A 363 -5.30 24.33 19.36
CA ALA A 363 -5.09 23.48 18.20
C ALA A 363 -3.59 23.18 18.00
N GLU A 364 -3.11 22.06 18.53
CA GLU A 364 -1.93 21.41 17.92
C GLU A 364 -2.22 21.28 16.42
N VAL A 365 -1.41 21.92 15.58
CA VAL A 365 -1.54 21.82 14.14
C VAL A 365 -1.36 20.35 13.77
N ARG A 366 -2.48 19.67 13.49
CA ARG A 366 -2.50 18.28 13.04
C ARG A 366 -1.80 18.21 11.68
N THR A 367 -0.51 17.88 11.71
CA THR A 367 0.31 17.70 10.52
C THR A 367 -0.08 16.41 9.82
N ASP A 368 -1.05 16.49 8.91
CA ASP A 368 -1.31 15.45 7.92
C ASP A 368 -0.20 15.53 6.87
N ALA A 369 0.62 14.48 6.90
CA ALA A 369 1.79 14.28 6.08
C ALA A 369 1.83 12.79 5.73
N ALA A 370 2.36 12.43 4.55
CA ALA A 370 2.59 11.03 4.13
C ALA A 370 3.80 10.97 3.18
N LEU A 371 4.70 10.01 3.41
CA LEU A 371 5.79 9.70 2.46
C LEU A 371 5.31 8.61 1.48
N PRO A 372 5.65 8.69 0.19
CA PRO A 372 5.18 7.73 -0.81
C PRO A 372 5.46 6.27 -0.46
N PHE A 373 6.71 5.96 -0.09
CA PHE A 373 7.12 4.59 0.27
C PHE A 373 6.43 4.04 1.51
N LEU A 374 5.99 4.90 2.46
CA LEU A 374 5.20 4.46 3.61
C LEU A 374 3.79 4.07 3.19
N SER A 375 3.20 4.80 2.25
CA SER A 375 1.85 4.49 1.76
C SER A 375 1.85 3.21 0.92
N PHE A 376 2.90 3.02 0.10
CA PHE A 376 3.12 1.77 -0.62
C PHE A 376 3.37 0.61 0.35
N GLY A 377 4.23 0.80 1.36
CA GLY A 377 4.43 -0.19 2.42
C GLY A 377 3.13 -0.57 3.13
N ALA A 378 2.32 0.42 3.51
CA ALA A 378 1.03 0.19 4.18
C ALA A 378 0.05 -0.59 3.31
N GLY A 379 -0.11 -0.19 2.04
CA GLY A 379 -0.94 -0.89 1.07
C GLY A 379 -0.45 -2.32 0.84
N LEU A 380 0.85 -2.52 0.65
CA LEU A 380 1.45 -3.83 0.42
C LEU A 380 1.26 -4.75 1.63
N MET A 381 1.51 -4.27 2.84
CA MET A 381 1.31 -5.05 4.06
C MET A 381 -0.14 -5.48 4.22
N THR A 382 -1.09 -4.59 3.91
CA THR A 382 -2.52 -4.89 3.94
C THR A 382 -2.89 -5.93 2.87
N ALA A 383 -2.46 -5.74 1.62
CA ALA A 383 -2.71 -6.67 0.53
C ALA A 383 -2.11 -8.06 0.81
N ALA A 384 -0.87 -8.11 1.28
CA ALA A 384 -0.19 -9.34 1.65
C ALA A 384 -0.93 -10.12 2.73
N GLU A 385 -1.50 -9.48 3.76
CA GLU A 385 -2.34 -10.17 4.75
C GLU A 385 -3.63 -10.73 4.15
N ILE A 386 -4.28 -9.98 3.25
CA ILE A 386 -5.52 -10.42 2.60
C ILE A 386 -5.25 -11.70 1.78
N LEU A 387 -4.14 -11.73 1.03
CA LEU A 387 -3.76 -12.88 0.21
C LEU A 387 -3.52 -14.16 1.02
N LYS A 388 -3.28 -14.05 2.33
CA LYS A 388 -3.05 -15.19 3.23
C LYS A 388 -4.34 -15.72 3.86
N LEU A 389 -5.46 -15.00 3.77
CA LEU A 389 -6.71 -15.37 4.47
C LEU A 389 -7.24 -16.74 4.05
N SER A 390 -7.00 -17.16 2.81
CA SER A 390 -7.44 -18.46 2.30
C SER A 390 -6.52 -19.62 2.70
N VAL A 391 -5.46 -19.38 3.48
CA VAL A 391 -4.44 -20.38 3.76
C VAL A 391 -4.70 -21.05 5.11
N PRO A 392 -4.75 -22.40 5.18
CA PRO A 392 -4.88 -23.11 6.44
C PRO A 392 -3.77 -22.73 7.43
N GLY A 393 -4.15 -22.48 8.69
CA GLY A 393 -3.22 -22.03 9.73
C GLY A 393 -3.01 -20.52 9.80
N TYR A 394 -3.68 -19.73 8.95
CA TYR A 394 -3.77 -18.29 9.14
C TYR A 394 -4.35 -17.97 10.55
N PRO A 395 -3.79 -16.98 11.28
CA PRO A 395 -2.76 -16.03 10.87
C PRO A 395 -1.31 -16.46 11.10
N PHE A 396 -0.41 -16.01 10.22
CA PHE A 396 1.04 -16.27 10.29
C PHE A 396 1.87 -15.15 10.93
N SER A 397 1.23 -14.04 11.30
CA SER A 397 1.89 -12.87 11.87
C SER A 397 1.24 -12.42 13.17
N ALA A 398 1.93 -11.56 13.92
CA ALA A 398 1.32 -10.82 15.01
C ALA A 398 0.12 -9.97 14.55
N GLU A 399 -0.79 -9.65 15.47
CA GLU A 399 -1.99 -8.84 15.22
C GLU A 399 -1.64 -7.40 14.83
N ARG A 400 -0.57 -6.86 15.41
CA ARG A 400 0.03 -5.60 15.01
C ARG A 400 1.46 -5.83 14.57
N VAL A 401 1.77 -5.43 13.35
CA VAL A 401 3.12 -5.49 12.77
C VAL A 401 3.54 -4.08 12.40
N MET A 402 4.74 -3.69 12.81
CA MET A 402 5.35 -2.41 12.45
C MET A 402 6.58 -2.64 11.57
N LEU A 403 6.64 -1.94 10.44
CA LEU A 403 7.82 -1.78 9.60
C LEU A 403 8.37 -0.36 9.78
N GLY A 404 9.50 -0.22 10.45
CA GLY A 404 10.22 1.04 10.63
C GLY A 404 11.25 1.26 9.51
N LEU A 405 11.30 2.45 8.92
CA LEU A 405 12.15 2.77 7.76
C LEU A 405 13.00 4.04 7.95
N ARG A 406 12.90 4.71 9.09
CA ARG A 406 13.64 5.95 9.38
C ARG A 406 15.15 5.71 9.46
N ASP A 407 15.53 4.66 10.17
CA ASP A 407 16.89 4.17 10.32
C ASP A 407 17.03 2.86 9.56
N GLN A 408 17.94 1.96 9.96
CA GLN A 408 17.95 0.62 9.39
C GLN A 408 16.56 -0.03 9.49
N PRO A 409 16.11 -0.72 8.42
CA PRO A 409 14.78 -1.33 8.44
C PRO A 409 14.62 -2.24 9.66
N LEU A 410 13.44 -2.17 10.27
CA LEU A 410 13.10 -2.96 11.45
C LEU A 410 11.68 -3.47 11.32
N LEU A 411 11.48 -4.75 11.64
CA LEU A 411 10.16 -5.36 11.79
C LEU A 411 9.91 -5.70 13.26
N ALA A 412 8.72 -5.37 13.74
CA ALA A 412 8.31 -5.69 15.10
C ALA A 412 6.85 -6.13 15.12
N GLY A 413 6.59 -7.30 15.70
CA GLY A 413 5.26 -7.84 15.95
C GLY A 413 4.85 -7.67 17.42
N SER A 414 3.57 -7.37 17.65
CA SER A 414 2.99 -7.34 19.00
C SER A 414 1.51 -7.71 18.97
N PRO A 415 0.97 -8.30 20.05
CA PRO A 415 -0.48 -8.47 20.20
C PRO A 415 -1.17 -7.11 20.38
N ILE A 416 -2.48 -7.07 20.15
CA ILE A 416 -3.35 -5.95 20.47
C ILE A 416 -4.16 -6.32 21.72
N ALA A 417 -3.96 -5.60 22.81
CA ALA A 417 -4.68 -5.85 24.05
C ALA A 417 -6.16 -5.45 23.91
N HIS A 418 -7.04 -6.23 24.53
CA HIS A 418 -8.41 -5.80 24.79
C HIS A 418 -8.40 -4.62 25.77
N ARG A 419 -9.18 -3.58 25.44
CA ARG A 419 -9.39 -2.43 26.32
C ARG A 419 -10.63 -2.68 27.17
N ASN A 420 -10.46 -2.67 28.49
CA ASN A 420 -11.58 -2.73 29.44
C ASN A 420 -12.60 -1.62 29.13
N GLY A 421 -13.87 -1.97 29.07
CA GLY A 421 -14.97 -1.07 28.73
C GLY A 421 -15.09 -0.77 27.23
N CYS A 422 -14.36 -1.47 26.36
CA CYS A 422 -14.52 -1.30 24.92
C CYS A 422 -15.88 -1.86 24.45
N LEU A 423 -16.43 -1.25 23.40
CA LEU A 423 -17.67 -1.69 22.74
C LEU A 423 -17.69 -3.19 22.43
N CYS A 424 -16.55 -3.78 22.07
CA CYS A 424 -16.48 -5.20 21.73
C CYS A 424 -16.71 -6.13 22.92
N GLU A 425 -16.52 -5.68 24.18
CA GLU A 425 -16.76 -6.50 25.37
C GLU A 425 -18.25 -6.70 25.63
N GLY A 426 -19.06 -5.65 25.42
CA GLY A 426 -20.51 -5.71 25.58
C GLY A 426 -21.25 -6.27 24.36
N ARG A 427 -20.54 -6.59 23.28
CA ARG A 427 -21.14 -7.04 22.03
C ARG A 427 -21.64 -8.48 22.17
N ARG A 428 -22.91 -8.72 21.84
CA ARG A 428 -23.46 -10.08 21.79
C ARG A 428 -22.78 -10.87 20.66
N ALA A 429 -21.97 -11.86 21.03
CA ALA A 429 -21.22 -12.69 20.09
C ALA A 429 -22.13 -13.32 19.01
N GLU A 430 -23.34 -13.75 19.39
CA GLU A 430 -24.29 -14.37 18.47
C GLU A 430 -24.83 -13.42 17.40
N VAL A 431 -24.98 -12.13 17.71
CA VAL A 431 -25.38 -11.12 16.72
C VAL A 431 -24.25 -10.88 15.73
N HIS A 432 -23.01 -10.83 16.21
CA HIS A 432 -21.85 -10.70 15.32
C HIS A 432 -21.73 -11.92 14.41
N LYS A 433 -21.75 -13.13 14.98
CA LYS A 433 -21.72 -14.38 14.19
C LYS A 433 -22.81 -14.40 13.13
N ALA A 434 -24.03 -14.00 13.47
CA ALA A 434 -25.13 -13.90 12.51
C ALA A 434 -24.84 -12.87 11.40
N ALA A 435 -24.26 -11.72 11.73
CA ALA A 435 -23.94 -10.67 10.75
C ALA A 435 -22.85 -11.08 9.74
N ILE A 436 -21.92 -11.96 10.14
CA ILE A 436 -20.85 -12.47 9.26
C ILE A 436 -21.14 -13.88 8.74
N ALA A 437 -22.28 -14.48 9.11
CA ALA A 437 -22.65 -15.83 8.69
C ALA A 437 -22.75 -15.88 7.16
N GLY A 438 -21.99 -16.78 6.55
CA GLY A 438 -21.88 -16.90 5.09
C GLY A 438 -20.66 -16.21 4.50
N SER A 439 -19.92 -15.41 5.28
CA SER A 439 -18.62 -14.92 4.81
C SER A 439 -17.60 -16.05 4.76
N ARG A 440 -16.74 -15.99 3.76
CA ARG A 440 -15.68 -16.97 3.45
C ARG A 440 -14.72 -17.21 4.61
N TYR A 441 -14.52 -16.20 5.45
CA TYR A 441 -13.56 -16.22 6.56
C TYR A 441 -14.23 -16.12 7.93
N ALA A 442 -15.50 -16.51 8.04
CA ALA A 442 -16.26 -16.48 9.30
C ALA A 442 -15.87 -17.56 10.32
N GLY A 443 -14.87 -18.40 10.02
CA GLY A 443 -14.47 -19.58 10.80
C GLY A 443 -13.33 -19.34 11.79
#